data_AF-A0A3M2EUI9-F1
#
_entry.id   AF-A0A3M2EUI9-F1
#
_cell.length_a   1.000
_cell.length_b   1.000
_cell.length_c   1.000
_cell.angle_alpha   90.00
_cell.angle_beta   90.00
_cell.angle_gamma   90.00
#
_symmetry.space_group_name_H-M   'P 1'
#
loop_
_entity.id
_entity.type
_entity.pdbx_description
1 polymer ?
#
loop_
_entity_poly.entity_id
_entity_poly.type
_entity_poly.pdbx_seq_one_letter_code
_entity_poly.pdbx_strand_id
1 'polypeptide(L)'
;MRRFFITLLFFFGPALFTLLLRHLLLLLFIALRERRRRRAPEIIDVTPHPSRRPPNWFILAALLIGFGCSLLVWWSLADRPAPPPMRYIPAHIDATGRVVPGRWVAAPPPDHGR
;
A
#
# COMPACT_ATOMS: atom_id res chain seq x y z
N MET A 1 22.02 8.43 8.45
CA MET A 1 22.27 7.78 7.14
C MET A 1 21.41 6.53 6.91
N ARG A 2 21.54 5.44 7.71
CA ARG A 2 20.83 4.16 7.48
C ARG A 2 19.30 4.24 7.37
N ARG A 3 18.66 5.08 8.20
CA ARG A 3 17.19 5.25 8.19
C ARG A 3 16.67 5.90 6.90
N PHE A 4 17.43 6.82 6.32
CA PHE A 4 17.04 7.54 5.11
C PHE A 4 16.93 6.60 3.89
N PHE A 5 17.89 5.68 3.76
CA PHE A 5 17.86 4.64 2.72
C PHE A 5 16.68 3.69 2.86
N ILE A 6 16.30 3.33 4.08
CA ILE A 6 15.16 2.43 4.32
C ILE A 6 13.85 3.12 3.92
N THR A 7 13.65 4.39 4.29
CA THR A 7 12.44 5.13 3.88
C THR A 7 12.39 5.33 2.38
N LEU A 8 13.52 5.66 1.76
CA LEU A 8 13.60 5.85 0.31
C LEU A 8 13.29 4.55 -0.44
N LEU A 9 13.84 3.43 0.02
CA LEU A 9 13.59 2.12 -0.57
C LEU A 9 12.13 1.66 -0.36
N PHE A 10 11.52 1.94 0.80
CA PHE A 10 10.12 1.59 1.03
C PHE A 10 9.14 2.50 0.27
N PHE A 11 9.52 3.74 0.00
CA PHE A 11 8.69 4.67 -0.78
C PHE A 11 8.80 4.41 -2.28
N PHE A 12 10.02 4.29 -2.80
CA PHE A 12 10.27 4.10 -4.23
C PHE A 12 10.27 2.63 -4.66
N GLY A 13 10.57 1.70 -3.76
CA GLY A 13 10.62 0.27 -4.04
C GLY A 13 9.33 -0.27 -4.64
N PRO A 14 8.15 -0.01 -4.05
CA PRO A 14 6.88 -0.45 -4.63
C PRO A 14 6.61 0.15 -6.01
N ALA A 15 6.92 1.44 -6.21
CA ALA A 15 6.77 2.12 -7.49
C ALA A 15 7.71 1.55 -8.57
N LEU A 16 8.98 1.33 -8.21
CA LEU A 16 9.97 0.76 -9.12
C LEU A 16 9.64 -0.70 -9.44
N PHE A 17 9.22 -1.47 -8.44
CA PHE A 17 8.82 -2.87 -8.58
C PHE A 17 7.60 -3.02 -9.49
N THR A 18 6.55 -2.23 -9.27
CA THR A 18 5.34 -2.25 -10.13
C THR A 18 5.65 -1.82 -11.56
N LEU A 19 6.53 -0.82 -11.74
CA LEU A 19 6.98 -0.39 -13.06
C LEU A 19 7.77 -1.49 -13.79
N LEU A 20 8.68 -2.16 -13.09
CA LEU A 20 9.50 -3.24 -13.63
C LEU A 20 8.64 -4.48 -13.96
N LEU A 21 7.74 -4.86 -13.05
CA LEU A 21 6.79 -5.95 -13.26
C LEU A 21 5.88 -5.68 -14.47
N ARG A 22 5.37 -4.44 -14.60
CA ARG A 22 4.54 -4.04 -15.74
C ARG A 22 5.29 -4.18 -17.06
N HIS A 23 6.54 -3.71 -17.12
CA HIS A 23 7.37 -3.84 -18.34
C HIS A 23 7.65 -5.30 -18.69
N LEU A 24 7.96 -6.12 -17.68
CA LEU A 24 8.26 -7.53 -17.87
C LEU A 24 7.03 -8.30 -18.38
N LEU A 25 5.85 -8.02 -17.82
CA LEU A 25 4.58 -8.56 -18.31
C LEU A 25 4.26 -8.10 -19.73
N LEU A 26 4.55 -6.86 -20.08
CA LEU A 26 4.31 -6.31 -21.41
C LEU A 26 5.20 -7.00 -22.45
N LEU A 27 6.49 -7.16 -22.16
CA LEU A 27 7.43 -7.93 -22.99
C LEU A 27 6.98 -9.39 -23.14
N LEU A 28 6.54 -10.02 -22.05
CA LEU A 28 6.01 -11.39 -22.09
C LEU A 28 4.77 -11.48 -22.98
N PHE A 29 3.84 -10.52 -22.87
CA PHE A 29 2.64 -10.47 -23.72
C PHE A 29 2.99 -10.32 -25.21
N ILE A 30 3.96 -9.44 -25.54
CA ILE A 30 4.45 -9.27 -26.90
C ILE A 30 5.06 -10.58 -27.40
N ALA A 31 5.95 -11.19 -26.61
CA ALA A 31 6.60 -12.45 -26.97
C ALA A 31 5.59 -13.58 -27.20
N LEU A 32 4.57 -13.69 -26.34
CA LEU A 32 3.49 -14.67 -26.50
C LEU A 32 2.62 -14.40 -27.74
N ARG A 33 2.34 -13.14 -28.04
CA ARG A 33 1.58 -12.73 -29.24
C ARG A 33 2.35 -13.06 -30.51
N GLU A 34 3.64 -12.76 -30.52
CA GLU A 34 4.54 -13.06 -31.65
C GLU A 34 4.69 -14.57 -31.85
N ARG A 35 4.85 -15.33 -30.76
CA ARG A 35 4.94 -16.79 -30.81
C ARG A 35 3.64 -17.44 -31.28
N ARG A 36 2.49 -16.83 -30.99
CA ARG A 36 1.18 -17.25 -31.54
C ARG A 36 1.05 -16.92 -33.02
N ARG A 37 1.50 -15.73 -33.46
CA ARG A 37 1.52 -15.34 -34.88
C ARG A 37 2.37 -16.30 -35.71
N ARG A 38 3.53 -16.73 -35.21
CA ARG A 38 4.40 -17.69 -35.91
C ARG A 38 3.83 -19.11 -36.01
N ARG A 39 2.79 -19.45 -35.24
CA ARG A 39 2.19 -20.80 -35.20
C ARG A 39 0.82 -20.90 -35.89
N ALA A 40 0.23 -19.80 -36.33
CA ALA A 40 -1.09 -19.81 -36.95
C ALA A 40 -1.00 -19.25 -38.39
N PRO A 41 -1.45 -19.98 -39.42
CA PRO A 41 -1.63 -19.41 -40.75
C PRO A 41 -2.69 -18.30 -40.68
N GLU A 42 -2.42 -17.19 -41.37
CA GLU A 42 -3.16 -15.94 -41.30
C GLU A 42 -4.56 -16.09 -41.92
N ILE A 43 -5.55 -16.45 -41.09
CA ILE A 43 -6.97 -16.27 -41.41
C ILE A 43 -7.44 -15.12 -40.53
N ILE A 44 -7.58 -13.94 -41.14
CA ILE A 44 -8.12 -12.75 -40.48
C ILE A 44 -9.63 -12.90 -40.44
N ASP A 45 -10.14 -13.51 -39.36
CA ASP A 45 -11.57 -13.52 -39.07
C ASP A 45 -11.93 -12.22 -38.32
N VAL A 46 -12.69 -11.35 -39.00
CA VAL A 46 -13.19 -10.05 -38.51
C VAL A 46 -14.52 -10.28 -37.79
N THR A 47 -14.52 -11.11 -36.76
CA THR A 47 -15.67 -11.26 -35.85
C THR A 47 -15.37 -10.56 -34.52
N PRO A 48 -16.26 -9.66 -34.03
CA PRO A 48 -16.06 -8.99 -32.75
C PRO A 48 -16.02 -10.03 -31.63
N HIS A 49 -14.87 -10.14 -30.97
CA HIS A 49 -14.69 -11.07 -29.87
C HIS A 49 -15.47 -10.58 -28.64
N PRO A 50 -16.30 -11.43 -28.00
CA PRO A 50 -16.97 -11.07 -26.76
C PRO A 50 -15.90 -10.72 -25.71
N SER A 51 -16.16 -9.65 -24.94
CA SER A 51 -15.27 -9.14 -23.90
C SER A 51 -14.72 -10.28 -23.05
N ARG A 52 -13.42 -10.57 -23.21
CA ARG A 52 -12.76 -11.65 -22.46
C ARG A 52 -12.85 -11.35 -20.98
N ARG A 53 -13.63 -12.15 -20.24
CA ARG A 53 -13.57 -12.18 -18.79
C ARG A 53 -12.10 -12.33 -18.36
N PRO A 54 -11.66 -11.62 -17.31
CA PRO A 54 -10.31 -11.77 -16.82
C PRO A 54 -10.07 -13.25 -16.46
N PRO A 55 -8.90 -13.79 -16.80
CA PRO A 55 -8.63 -15.20 -16.58
C PRO A 55 -8.60 -15.50 -15.07
N ASN A 56 -9.15 -16.63 -14.65
CA ASN A 56 -9.31 -16.97 -13.22
C ASN A 56 -7.99 -16.92 -12.41
N TRP A 57 -6.85 -17.18 -13.06
CA TRP A 57 -5.53 -17.06 -12.42
C TRP A 57 -5.20 -15.61 -11.99
N PHE A 58 -5.68 -14.61 -12.74
CA PHE A 58 -5.48 -13.20 -12.40
C PHE A 58 -6.26 -12.84 -11.14
N ILE A 59 -7.50 -13.33 -11.03
CA ILE A 59 -8.34 -13.15 -9.84
C ILE A 59 -7.66 -13.82 -8.64
N LEU A 60 -7.19 -15.06 -8.80
CA LEU A 60 -6.48 -15.79 -7.74
C LEU A 60 -5.20 -15.06 -7.29
N ALA A 61 -4.41 -14.56 -8.24
CA ALA A 61 -3.18 -13.81 -7.94
C ALA A 61 -3.50 -12.50 -7.19
N ALA A 62 -4.52 -11.75 -7.62
CA ALA A 62 -4.95 -10.54 -6.95
C ALA A 62 -5.43 -10.83 -5.52
N LEU A 63 -6.16 -11.93 -5.31
CA LEU A 63 -6.63 -12.37 -4.01
C LEU A 63 -5.46 -12.73 -3.09
N LEU A 64 -4.48 -13.49 -3.58
CA LEU A 64 -3.28 -13.88 -2.81
C LEU A 64 -2.43 -12.65 -2.44
N ILE A 65 -2.23 -11.72 -3.37
CA ILE A 65 -1.47 -10.49 -3.11
C ILE A 65 -2.21 -9.61 -2.10
N GLY A 66 -3.52 -9.40 -2.28
CA GLY A 66 -4.33 -8.62 -1.36
C GLY A 66 -4.33 -9.21 0.05
N PHE A 67 -4.51 -10.52 0.16
CA PHE A 67 -4.50 -11.22 1.43
C PHE A 67 -3.12 -11.15 2.10
N GLY A 68 -2.04 -11.35 1.35
CA GLY A 68 -0.67 -11.21 1.85
C GLY A 68 -0.37 -9.80 2.39
N CYS A 69 -0.78 -8.76 1.66
CA CYS A 69 -0.64 -7.37 2.14
C CYS A 69 -1.44 -7.13 3.43
N SER A 70 -2.67 -7.62 3.51
CA SER A 70 -3.50 -7.48 4.71
C SER A 70 -2.86 -8.15 5.93
N LEU A 71 -2.27 -9.33 5.74
CA LEU A 71 -1.61 -10.10 6.80
C LEU A 71 -0.34 -9.41 7.30
N LEU A 72 0.46 -8.86 6.38
CA LEU A 72 1.66 -8.08 6.72
C LEU A 72 1.32 -6.80 7.49
N VAL A 73 0.26 -6.09 7.08
CA VAL A 73 -0.22 -4.90 7.79
C VAL A 73 -0.70 -5.30 9.19
N TRP A 74 -1.49 -6.38 9.31
CA TRP A 74 -1.95 -6.87 10.59
C TRP A 74 -0.81 -7.18 11.56
N TRP A 75 0.21 -7.92 11.13
CA TRP A 75 1.40 -8.17 11.95
C TRP A 75 2.14 -6.90 12.32
N SER A 76 2.31 -5.96 11.37
CA SER A 76 2.95 -4.68 11.66
C SER A 76 2.18 -3.82 12.67
N LEU A 77 0.86 -3.99 12.79
CA LEU A 77 0.06 -3.28 13.80
C LEU A 77 0.07 -4.02 15.14
N ALA A 78 0.04 -5.35 15.13
CA ALA A 78 0.03 -6.17 16.34
C ALA A 78 1.29 -5.95 17.21
N ASP A 79 2.44 -5.73 16.59
CA ASP A 79 3.71 -5.54 17.30
C ASP A 79 3.96 -4.10 17.80
N ARG A 80 3.05 -3.16 17.52
CA ARG A 80 3.22 -1.77 17.96
C ARG A 80 2.49 -1.53 19.28
N PRO A 81 3.19 -1.16 20.36
CA PRO A 81 2.52 -0.71 21.57
C PRO A 81 1.63 0.50 21.23
N ALA A 82 0.39 0.49 21.71
CA ALA A 82 -0.52 1.62 21.53
C ALA A 82 0.16 2.90 22.04
N PRO A 83 0.17 4.00 21.27
CA PRO A 83 0.73 5.25 21.75
C PRO A 83 -0.02 5.67 23.02
N PRO A 84 0.67 6.26 24.02
CA PRO A 84 0.03 6.70 25.24
C PRO A 84 -1.11 7.67 24.88
N PRO A 85 -2.25 7.61 25.61
CA PRO A 85 -3.36 8.52 25.36
C PRO A 85 -2.86 9.96 25.44
N MET A 86 -3.07 10.74 24.39
CA MET A 86 -2.70 12.15 24.36
C MET A 86 -3.94 13.02 24.58
N ARG A 87 -3.82 14.03 25.42
CA ARG A 87 -4.84 15.06 25.63
C ARG A 87 -4.39 16.36 24.98
N TYR A 88 -5.23 16.93 24.14
CA TYR A 88 -5.01 18.26 23.60
C TYR A 88 -5.38 19.32 24.64
N ILE A 89 -4.45 20.22 24.94
CA ILE A 89 -4.70 21.43 25.71
C ILE A 89 -4.82 22.58 24.71
N PRO A 90 -5.98 23.25 24.60
CA PRO A 90 -6.14 24.38 23.71
C PRO A 90 -5.29 25.57 24.17
N ALA A 91 -5.08 26.51 23.26
CA ALA A 91 -4.43 27.77 23.60
C ALA A 91 -5.25 28.48 24.69
N HIS A 92 -4.57 28.95 25.72
CA HIS A 92 -5.18 29.64 26.86
C HIS A 92 -4.26 30.73 27.38
N ILE A 93 -4.83 31.64 28.17
CA ILE A 93 -4.06 32.68 28.86
C ILE A 93 -3.72 32.14 30.26
N ASP A 94 -2.44 32.21 30.64
CA ASP A 94 -2.00 31.79 31.96
C ASP A 94 -2.34 32.82 33.05
N ALA A 95 -2.11 32.44 34.32
CA ALA A 95 -2.37 33.32 35.47
C ALA A 95 -1.51 34.61 35.47
N THR A 96 -0.47 34.69 34.64
CA THR A 96 0.37 35.88 34.46
C THR A 96 -0.06 36.74 33.27
N GLY A 97 -1.15 36.38 32.59
CA GLY A 97 -1.67 37.10 31.42
C GLY A 97 -0.96 36.76 30.11
N ARG A 98 -0.12 35.73 30.07
CA ARG A 98 0.61 35.33 28.86
C ARG A 98 -0.17 34.30 28.05
N VAL A 99 -0.12 34.42 26.72
CA VAL A 99 -0.75 33.46 25.82
C VAL A 99 0.11 32.19 25.73
N VAL A 100 -0.45 31.07 26.16
CA VAL A 100 0.16 29.74 26.06
C VAL A 100 -0.37 29.05 24.81
N PRO A 101 0.50 28.61 23.88
CA PRO A 101 0.08 27.92 22.66
C PRO A 101 -0.48 26.52 22.97
N GLY A 102 -1.43 26.08 22.15
CA GLY A 102 -2.05 24.77 22.30
C GLY A 102 -1.03 23.65 22.08
N ARG A 103 -1.08 22.61 22.93
CA ARG A 103 -0.12 21.50 22.92
C ARG A 103 -0.77 20.16 23.22
N TRP A 104 -0.19 19.10 22.68
CA TRP A 104 -0.50 17.72 23.06
C TRP A 104 0.34 17.34 24.28
N VAL A 105 -0.30 16.74 25.28
CA VAL A 105 0.38 16.24 26.49
C VAL A 105 -0.08 14.83 26.77
N ALA A 106 0.78 14.02 27.38
CA ALA A 106 0.39 12.68 27.84
C ALA A 106 -0.79 12.83 28.83
N ALA A 107 -1.89 12.13 28.56
CA ALA A 107 -3.00 12.08 29.48
C ALA A 107 -2.56 11.34 30.75
N PRO A 108 -2.93 11.81 31.94
CA PRO A 108 -2.69 11.07 33.17
C PRO A 108 -3.36 9.70 33.10
N PRO A 109 -2.82 8.68 33.79
CA PRO A 109 -3.47 7.38 33.88
C PRO A 109 -4.91 7.55 34.39
N PRO A 110 -5.86 6.72 33.92
CA PRO A 110 -7.24 6.79 34.38
C PRO A 110 -7.27 6.64 35.90
N ASP A 111 -7.86 7.62 36.57
CA ASP A 111 -8.08 7.58 38.01
C ASP A 111 -9.16 6.52 38.28
N HIS A 112 -8.72 5.32 38.67
CA HIS A 112 -9.63 4.29 39.18
C HIS A 112 -10.00 4.70 40.60
N GLY A 113 -10.97 5.60 40.69
CA GLY A 113 -11.53 6.08 41.95
C GLY A 113 -11.76 4.92 42.92
N ARG A 114 -11.06 4.99 44.06
CA ARG A 114 -11.29 4.16 45.24
C ARG A 114 -12.15 4.94 46.22
#